data_AF-A0A7C5NGN7-F1
#
_entry.id   AF-A0A7C5NGN7-F1
#
_cell.length_a   1.000
_cell.length_b   1.000
_cell.length_c   1.000
_cell.angle_alpha   90.00
_cell.angle_beta   90.00
_cell.angle_gamma   90.00
#
_symmetry.space_group_name_H-M   'P 1'
#
loop_
_entity.id
_entity.type
_entity.pdbx_description
1 polymer ?
#
loop_
_entity_poly.entity_id
_entity_poly.type
_entity_poly.pdbx_seq_one_letter_code
_entity_poly.pdbx_strand_id
1 'polypeptide(L)'
;MAKLSQLILTDCKYPYFNIILTVLLIFTGNISLNGINSLTDIIFIENLPIRPDSTYVIVLDPGHGGKDKGTSYKNIYEKDITLSIVKKIKKKIKQKKSNIDILLTRDEDVFVPIYERIRIANRSRSDLFVSIHINSYQKDKHVNGNEVYIMGLTDSEENLQVAMRENASVLLEGEYQNNYDWYDPSSTEAYIFLSAYQNLFLNQSVALARKVTETLNGGLLFKNRGVKQAGFVILKYATMPSILVEIGYITNSKDREKMVSPEKQEEIAENISNAILDYISTTDL
;
A
#
# COMPACT_ATOMS: atom_id res chain seq x y z
N MET A 1 34.12 17.45 21.43
CA MET A 1 32.80 18.14 21.39
C MET A 1 32.64 19.14 20.23
N ALA A 2 33.55 19.24 19.24
CA ALA A 2 33.28 20.04 18.03
C ALA A 2 34.11 19.52 16.84
N LYS A 3 33.57 18.53 16.12
CA LYS A 3 33.93 18.15 14.72
C LYS A 3 33.26 16.86 14.22
N LEU A 4 32.45 16.17 15.04
CA LEU A 4 31.64 15.03 14.59
C LEU A 4 30.21 15.39 14.15
N SER A 5 29.77 16.63 14.39
CA SER A 5 28.38 17.06 14.17
C SER A 5 28.04 17.49 12.75
N GLN A 6 29.00 17.43 11.81
CA GLN A 6 28.82 17.95 10.45
C GLN A 6 28.75 16.87 9.36
N LEU A 7 28.70 15.59 9.74
CA LEU A 7 28.58 14.45 8.80
C LEU A 7 27.21 13.74 8.89
N ILE A 8 26.19 14.39 9.47
CA ILE A 8 24.94 13.72 9.86
C ILE A 8 23.74 14.02 8.93
N LEU A 9 23.83 14.92 7.95
CA LEU A 9 22.60 15.41 7.29
C LEU A 9 22.53 15.44 5.76
N THR A 10 23.47 14.86 4.99
CA THR A 10 23.49 15.14 3.54
C THR A 10 23.51 13.98 2.55
N ASP A 11 23.33 12.70 2.94
CA ASP A 11 23.13 11.66 1.91
C ASP A 11 22.20 10.52 2.34
N CYS A 12 20.93 10.66 1.97
CA CYS A 12 19.89 9.62 2.07
C CYS A 12 20.06 8.55 0.97
N LYS A 13 21.14 7.76 1.04
CA LYS A 13 21.27 6.52 0.24
C LYS A 13 21.35 5.24 1.07
N TYR A 14 21.63 5.32 2.37
CA TYR A 14 21.80 4.14 3.22
C TYR A 14 21.22 4.34 4.62
N PRO A 15 19.90 4.12 4.83
CA PRO A 15 19.29 4.18 6.16
C PRO A 15 19.87 3.15 7.14
N TYR A 16 20.59 2.14 6.64
CA TYR A 16 21.22 1.08 7.44
C TYR A 16 22.56 1.46 8.06
N PHE A 17 23.23 2.53 7.62
CA PHE A 17 24.45 2.99 8.32
C PHE A 17 24.10 3.45 9.74
N ASN A 18 22.94 4.08 9.90
CA ASN A 18 22.44 4.53 11.21
C ASN A 18 22.04 3.35 12.10
N ILE A 19 21.49 2.26 11.54
CA ILE A 19 21.14 1.05 12.30
C ILE A 19 22.40 0.29 12.71
N ILE A 20 23.37 0.11 11.79
CA ILE A 20 24.65 -0.55 12.09
C ILE A 20 25.44 0.26 13.13
N LEU A 21 25.48 1.60 13.01
CA LEU A 21 26.13 2.47 13.99
C LEU A 21 25.44 2.41 15.35
N THR A 22 24.10 2.34 15.38
CA THR A 22 23.33 2.17 16.63
C THR A 22 23.60 0.82 17.27
N VAL A 23 23.65 -0.26 16.48
CA VAL A 23 24.03 -1.61 16.95
C VAL A 23 25.49 -1.63 17.45
N LEU A 24 26.42 -0.96 16.75
CA LEU A 24 27.82 -0.82 17.20
C LEU A 24 27.94 -0.03 18.52
N LEU A 25 27.14 1.01 18.70
CA LEU A 25 27.11 1.84 19.92
C LEU A 25 26.54 1.07 21.12
N ILE A 26 25.60 0.15 20.88
CA ILE A 26 25.08 -0.79 21.87
C ILE A 26 26.17 -1.82 22.25
N PHE A 27 26.88 -2.40 21.29
CA PHE A 27 27.95 -3.37 21.55
C PHE A 27 29.23 -2.78 22.17
N THR A 28 29.51 -1.49 21.94
CA THR A 28 30.61 -0.77 22.60
C THR A 28 30.26 -0.22 23.98
N GLY A 29 29.04 -0.49 24.47
CA GLY A 29 28.62 -0.18 25.83
C GLY A 29 28.22 1.28 26.08
N ASN A 30 27.98 2.07 25.03
CA ASN A 30 27.67 3.50 25.16
C ASN A 30 26.16 3.81 25.29
N ILE A 31 25.28 2.83 25.04
CA ILE A 31 23.81 2.97 25.19
C ILE A 31 23.23 1.67 25.75
N SER A 32 22.43 1.74 26.82
CA SER A 32 21.63 0.62 27.33
C SER A 32 20.18 0.78 26.88
N LEU A 33 19.66 -0.15 26.07
CA LEU A 33 18.24 -0.21 25.73
C LEU A 33 17.58 -1.30 26.58
N ASN A 34 16.75 -0.88 27.53
CA ASN A 34 15.83 -1.78 28.21
C ASN A 34 14.80 -2.28 27.17
N GLY A 35 14.90 -3.52 26.69
CA GLY A 35 13.85 -4.12 25.85
C GLY A 35 14.27 -5.16 24.80
N ILE A 36 15.55 -5.38 24.52
CA ILE A 36 15.99 -6.42 23.58
C ILE A 36 16.49 -7.63 24.39
N ASN A 37 15.61 -8.60 24.64
CA ASN A 37 15.86 -9.68 25.59
C ASN A 37 16.30 -11.01 24.96
N SER A 38 16.58 -11.11 23.64
CA SER A 38 17.14 -12.35 23.11
C SER A 38 17.96 -12.21 21.82
N LEU A 39 19.00 -13.05 21.71
CA LEU A 39 19.86 -13.22 20.53
C LEU A 39 19.08 -13.65 19.27
N THR A 40 17.88 -14.21 19.40
CA THR A 40 17.10 -14.70 18.26
C THR A 40 16.52 -13.59 17.40
N ASP A 41 16.24 -12.41 17.97
CA ASP A 41 15.77 -11.24 17.21
C ASP A 41 16.88 -10.64 16.34
N ILE A 42 18.14 -10.78 16.77
CA ILE A 42 19.33 -10.32 16.03
C ILE A 42 19.65 -11.29 14.86
N ILE A 43 19.55 -12.61 15.09
CA ILE A 43 19.81 -13.65 14.08
C ILE A 43 18.80 -13.61 12.91
N PHE A 44 17.56 -13.15 13.17
CA PHE A 44 16.54 -13.03 12.11
C PHE A 44 16.84 -11.91 11.11
N ILE A 45 17.55 -10.85 11.53
CA ILE A 45 17.96 -9.75 10.66
C ILE A 45 19.07 -10.19 9.69
N GLU A 46 19.97 -11.08 10.12
CA GLU A 46 21.11 -11.57 9.32
C GLU A 46 20.69 -12.56 8.20
N ASN A 47 19.54 -13.22 8.31
CA ASN A 47 19.11 -14.27 7.36
C ASN A 47 18.01 -13.85 6.37
N LEU A 48 17.69 -12.56 6.29
CA LEU A 48 16.81 -12.08 5.23
C LEU A 48 17.59 -12.10 3.90
N PRO A 49 17.07 -12.75 2.84
CA PRO A 49 17.77 -12.85 1.58
C PRO A 49 18.16 -11.45 1.09
N ILE A 50 19.45 -11.25 0.86
CA ILE A 50 19.97 -10.02 0.26
C ILE A 50 19.43 -9.98 -1.17
N ARG A 51 18.46 -9.10 -1.41
CA ARG A 51 17.91 -8.84 -2.74
C ARG A 51 19.03 -8.23 -3.59
N PRO A 52 19.24 -8.68 -4.84
CA PRO A 52 20.15 -7.99 -5.75
C PRO A 52 19.69 -6.53 -5.87
N ASP A 53 20.62 -5.58 -5.71
CA ASP A 53 20.35 -4.12 -5.76
C ASP A 53 19.57 -3.65 -7.01
N SER A 54 19.46 -4.48 -8.05
CA SER A 54 18.86 -4.16 -9.35
C SER A 54 17.41 -4.62 -9.58
N THR A 55 16.85 -5.49 -8.74
CA THR A 55 15.44 -5.94 -8.89
C THR A 55 14.56 -4.94 -8.16
N TYR A 56 13.38 -4.55 -8.66
CA TYR A 56 12.37 -3.74 -7.97
C TYR A 56 11.20 -4.62 -7.51
N VAL A 57 10.69 -4.48 -6.29
CA VAL A 57 9.64 -5.33 -5.71
C VAL A 57 8.37 -4.53 -5.47
N ILE A 58 7.29 -4.98 -6.10
CA ILE A 58 5.95 -4.42 -5.97
C ILE A 58 5.05 -5.42 -5.26
N VAL A 59 4.32 -4.96 -4.26
CA VAL A 59 3.20 -5.72 -3.70
C VAL A 59 1.90 -5.14 -4.23
N LEU A 60 1.13 -6.00 -4.90
CA LEU A 60 -0.22 -5.67 -5.36
C LEU A 60 -1.22 -6.37 -4.45
N ASP A 61 -2.16 -5.60 -3.93
CA ASP A 61 -3.17 -6.08 -2.99
C ASP A 61 -4.57 -6.03 -3.63
N PRO A 62 -5.13 -7.18 -4.06
CA PRO A 62 -6.53 -7.21 -4.45
C PRO A 62 -7.42 -7.16 -3.20
N GLY A 63 -8.16 -6.06 -3.04
CA GLY A 63 -9.05 -5.81 -1.90
C GLY A 63 -10.02 -6.96 -1.62
N HIS A 64 -10.35 -7.17 -0.34
CA HIS A 64 -11.27 -8.20 0.16
C HIS A 64 -10.86 -9.63 -0.20
N GLY A 65 -11.78 -10.60 -0.19
CA GLY A 65 -11.53 -12.01 -0.53
C GLY A 65 -12.21 -13.00 0.41
N GLY A 66 -12.55 -14.18 -0.11
CA GLY A 66 -13.19 -15.25 0.63
C GLY A 66 -14.53 -14.81 1.23
N LYS A 67 -14.61 -14.82 2.57
CA LYS A 67 -15.80 -14.41 3.33
C LYS A 67 -16.09 -12.91 3.24
N ASP A 68 -15.05 -12.10 3.03
CA ASP A 68 -15.21 -10.67 2.81
C ASP A 68 -15.45 -10.42 1.31
N LYS A 69 -16.68 -10.01 0.98
CA LYS A 69 -17.08 -9.76 -0.41
C LYS A 69 -16.70 -8.35 -0.89
N GLY A 70 -16.37 -7.45 0.04
CA GLY A 70 -16.35 -6.02 -0.21
C GLY A 70 -17.73 -5.49 -0.60
N THR A 71 -17.75 -4.38 -1.32
CA THR A 71 -18.99 -3.86 -1.89
C THR A 71 -19.57 -4.81 -2.95
N SER A 72 -20.87 -4.69 -3.18
CA SER A 72 -21.56 -5.56 -4.14
C SER A 72 -22.73 -4.87 -4.83
N TYR A 73 -23.06 -5.37 -6.02
CA TYR A 73 -24.30 -5.08 -6.71
C TYR A 73 -24.87 -6.38 -7.29
N LYS A 74 -25.98 -6.86 -6.72
CA LYS A 74 -26.54 -8.19 -7.04
C LYS A 74 -25.49 -9.29 -6.77
N ASN A 75 -25.13 -10.07 -7.78
CA ASN A 75 -24.13 -11.15 -7.69
C ASN A 75 -22.74 -10.71 -8.19
N ILE A 76 -22.51 -9.40 -8.29
CA ILE A 76 -21.21 -8.83 -8.65
C ILE A 76 -20.55 -8.38 -7.35
N TYR A 77 -19.41 -8.98 -7.03
CA TYR A 77 -18.66 -8.71 -5.82
C TYR A 77 -17.34 -8.02 -6.14
N GLU A 78 -16.98 -7.06 -5.30
CA GLU A 78 -15.71 -6.33 -5.42
C GLU A 78 -14.52 -7.27 -5.43
N LYS A 79 -14.48 -8.24 -4.51
CA LYS A 79 -13.37 -9.20 -4.36
C LYS A 79 -13.00 -9.94 -5.66
N ASP A 80 -13.97 -10.18 -6.54
CA ASP A 80 -13.77 -10.92 -7.78
C ASP A 80 -13.15 -10.01 -8.85
N ILE A 81 -13.64 -8.77 -8.92
CA ILE A 81 -13.15 -7.77 -9.86
C ILE A 81 -11.73 -7.35 -9.48
N THR A 82 -11.46 -7.07 -8.21
CA THR A 82 -10.13 -6.66 -7.73
C THR A 82 -9.09 -7.73 -8.01
N LEU A 83 -9.38 -9.01 -7.71
CA LEU A 83 -8.50 -10.15 -8.03
C LEU A 83 -8.21 -10.25 -9.52
N SER A 84 -9.26 -10.14 -10.34
CA SER A 84 -9.16 -10.23 -11.79
C SER A 84 -8.29 -9.13 -12.38
N ILE A 85 -8.46 -7.89 -11.92
CA ILE A 85 -7.69 -6.73 -12.40
C ILE A 85 -6.23 -6.81 -11.92
N VAL A 86 -5.99 -7.14 -10.65
CA VAL A 86 -4.63 -7.26 -10.10
C VAL A 86 -3.81 -8.33 -10.81
N LYS A 87 -4.40 -9.49 -11.13
CA LYS A 87 -3.74 -10.53 -11.93
C LYS A 87 -3.33 -10.01 -13.32
N LYS A 88 -4.19 -9.21 -13.96
CA LYS A 88 -3.88 -8.57 -15.25
C LYS A 88 -2.76 -7.54 -15.13
N ILE A 89 -2.76 -6.71 -14.07
CA ILE A 89 -1.68 -5.75 -13.79
C ILE A 89 -0.34 -6.48 -13.65
N LYS A 90 -0.30 -7.54 -12.81
CA LYS A 90 0.90 -8.37 -12.64
C LYS A 90 1.42 -8.90 -13.97
N LYS A 91 0.53 -9.47 -14.81
CA LYS A 91 0.88 -10.00 -16.13
C LYS A 91 1.51 -8.92 -17.02
N LYS A 92 0.89 -7.74 -17.10
CA LYS A 92 1.32 -6.64 -17.96
C LYS A 92 2.67 -6.05 -17.53
N ILE A 93 2.89 -5.88 -16.23
CA ILE A 93 4.18 -5.39 -15.74
C ILE A 93 5.29 -6.42 -16.04
N LYS A 94 5.08 -7.71 -15.75
CA LYS A 94 6.08 -8.77 -16.05
C LYS A 94 6.37 -8.93 -17.54
N GLN A 95 5.41 -8.60 -18.43
CA GLN A 95 5.63 -8.57 -19.88
C GLN A 95 6.53 -7.41 -20.33
N LYS A 96 6.54 -6.30 -19.59
CA LYS A 96 7.26 -5.06 -19.97
C LYS A 96 8.64 -4.93 -19.30
N LYS A 97 8.81 -5.47 -18.10
CA LYS A 97 10.04 -5.35 -17.31
C LYS A 97 10.35 -6.66 -16.59
N SER A 98 11.50 -7.27 -16.90
CA SER A 98 11.96 -8.51 -16.28
C SER A 98 12.59 -8.30 -14.89
N ASN A 99 13.14 -7.11 -14.62
CA ASN A 99 13.77 -6.75 -13.35
C ASN A 99 12.79 -6.24 -12.29
N ILE A 100 11.48 -6.50 -12.46
CA ILE A 100 10.45 -6.19 -11.47
C ILE A 100 9.85 -7.50 -10.96
N ASP A 101 9.88 -7.70 -9.65
CA ASP A 101 9.18 -8.78 -8.96
C ASP A 101 7.87 -8.29 -8.35
N ILE A 102 6.86 -9.16 -8.40
CA ILE A 102 5.50 -8.81 -8.03
C ILE A 102 4.91 -9.87 -7.12
N LEU A 103 4.68 -9.50 -5.87
CA LEU A 103 3.96 -10.29 -4.89
C LEU A 103 2.49 -9.87 -4.89
N LEU A 104 1.60 -10.86 -4.77
CA LEU A 104 0.19 -10.60 -4.52
C LEU A 104 -0.10 -10.94 -3.06
N THR A 105 -0.88 -10.11 -2.37
CA THR A 105 -1.34 -10.46 -1.02
C THR A 105 -2.28 -11.67 -1.04
N ARG A 106 -2.99 -11.87 -2.15
CA ARG A 106 -3.71 -13.10 -2.52
C ARG A 106 -3.74 -13.28 -4.03
N ASP A 107 -3.70 -14.52 -4.48
CA ASP A 107 -3.89 -14.91 -5.88
C ASP A 107 -5.11 -15.83 -6.08
N GLU A 108 -5.90 -16.05 -5.05
CA GLU A 108 -7.15 -16.81 -5.08
C GLU A 108 -8.26 -16.08 -4.30
N ASP A 109 -9.48 -16.65 -4.31
CA ASP A 109 -10.62 -16.13 -3.55
C ASP A 109 -10.54 -16.56 -2.07
N VAL A 110 -9.54 -16.04 -1.37
CA VAL A 110 -9.29 -16.31 0.05
C VAL A 110 -9.32 -15.02 0.85
N PHE A 111 -9.78 -15.11 2.10
CA PHE A 111 -9.74 -13.99 3.03
C PHE A 111 -8.32 -13.86 3.61
N VAL A 112 -7.66 -12.75 3.32
CA VAL A 112 -6.37 -12.39 3.92
C VAL A 112 -6.61 -11.21 4.87
N PRO A 113 -6.33 -11.34 6.18
CA PRO A 113 -6.42 -10.25 7.15
C PRO A 113 -5.61 -9.02 6.74
N ILE A 114 -6.06 -7.82 7.10
CA ILE A 114 -5.36 -6.57 6.80
C ILE A 114 -3.94 -6.58 7.38
N TYR A 115 -3.76 -7.04 8.62
CA TYR A 115 -2.42 -7.13 9.21
C TYR A 115 -1.49 -8.04 8.40
N GLU A 116 -2.02 -9.12 7.81
CA GLU A 116 -1.25 -10.06 7.02
C GLU A 116 -0.81 -9.45 5.69
N ARG A 117 -1.71 -8.69 5.03
CA ARG A 117 -1.39 -7.96 3.80
C ARG A 117 -0.24 -6.98 4.02
N ILE A 118 -0.28 -6.23 5.12
CA ILE A 118 0.80 -5.33 5.56
C ILE A 118 2.08 -6.13 5.82
N ARG A 119 1.97 -7.26 6.53
CA ARG A 119 3.12 -8.12 6.87
C ARG A 119 3.80 -8.66 5.62
N ILE A 120 3.05 -9.07 4.60
CA ILE A 120 3.58 -9.48 3.29
C ILE A 120 4.38 -8.34 2.68
N ALA A 121 3.81 -7.13 2.63
CA ALA A 121 4.49 -5.96 2.07
C ALA A 121 5.81 -5.66 2.79
N ASN A 122 5.76 -5.55 4.12
CA ASN A 122 6.92 -5.16 4.93
C ASN A 122 8.01 -6.25 4.94
N ARG A 123 7.64 -7.53 5.09
CA ARG A 123 8.62 -8.65 5.10
C ARG A 123 9.28 -8.84 3.75
N SER A 124 8.58 -8.55 2.65
CA SER A 124 9.15 -8.62 1.31
C SER A 124 10.13 -7.48 1.01
N ARG A 125 10.22 -6.48 1.90
CA ARG A 125 10.97 -5.23 1.66
C ARG A 125 10.57 -4.62 0.30
N SER A 126 9.26 -4.58 0.02
CA SER A 126 8.76 -4.04 -1.24
C SER A 126 9.06 -2.56 -1.33
N ASP A 127 9.37 -2.09 -2.54
CA ASP A 127 9.59 -0.66 -2.82
C ASP A 127 8.28 0.07 -3.09
N LEU A 128 7.20 -0.68 -3.37
CA LEU A 128 5.89 -0.13 -3.70
C LEU A 128 4.77 -1.03 -3.21
N PHE A 129 3.73 -0.43 -2.62
CA PHE A 129 2.49 -1.09 -2.26
C PHE A 129 1.29 -0.45 -2.97
N VAL A 130 0.52 -1.24 -3.72
CA VAL A 130 -0.67 -0.78 -4.44
C VAL A 130 -1.85 -1.66 -4.09
N SER A 131 -2.82 -1.11 -3.36
CA SER A 131 -4.08 -1.79 -3.08
C SER A 131 -5.16 -1.37 -4.07
N ILE A 132 -5.94 -2.33 -4.58
CA ILE A 132 -6.97 -2.13 -5.61
C ILE A 132 -8.33 -2.47 -5.03
N HIS A 133 -9.23 -1.48 -5.06
CA HIS A 133 -10.58 -1.52 -4.48
C HIS A 133 -11.63 -0.92 -5.45
N ILE A 134 -12.90 -1.05 -5.06
CA ILE A 134 -14.06 -0.52 -5.79
C ILE A 134 -14.98 0.22 -4.82
N ASN A 135 -15.23 1.49 -5.11
CA ASN A 135 -16.02 2.33 -4.24
C ASN A 135 -17.52 2.01 -4.38
N SER A 136 -18.31 2.57 -3.46
CA SER A 136 -19.75 2.39 -3.40
C SER A 136 -20.41 3.56 -2.70
N TYR A 137 -21.40 4.14 -3.35
CA TYR A 137 -22.20 5.20 -2.74
C TYR A 137 -23.68 4.89 -2.94
N GLN A 138 -24.34 4.47 -1.85
CA GLN A 138 -25.73 4.01 -1.88
C GLN A 138 -26.72 5.17 -1.91
N LYS A 139 -26.36 6.32 -1.32
CA LYS A 139 -27.21 7.52 -1.25
C LYS A 139 -27.46 8.14 -2.63
N ASP A 140 -26.47 8.06 -3.52
CA ASP A 140 -26.58 8.56 -4.88
C ASP A 140 -25.85 7.65 -5.88
N LYS A 141 -26.61 7.00 -6.76
CA LYS A 141 -26.10 6.09 -7.80
C LYS A 141 -25.49 6.83 -8.99
N HIS A 142 -25.62 8.16 -9.07
CA HIS A 142 -25.01 8.98 -10.10
C HIS A 142 -23.51 9.26 -9.84
N VAL A 143 -23.06 9.13 -8.58
CA VAL A 143 -21.65 9.25 -8.22
C VAL A 143 -20.84 8.17 -8.95
N ASN A 144 -19.80 8.60 -9.66
CA ASN A 144 -18.93 7.77 -10.48
C ASN A 144 -17.53 8.38 -10.54
N GLY A 145 -16.58 7.57 -11.02
CA GLY A 145 -15.19 7.97 -11.19
C GLY A 145 -14.21 7.21 -10.31
N ASN A 146 -12.93 7.43 -10.57
CA ASN A 146 -11.83 6.85 -9.81
C ASN A 146 -11.31 7.85 -8.77
N GLU A 147 -10.86 7.31 -7.63
CA GLU A 147 -10.17 8.03 -6.56
C GLU A 147 -8.90 7.27 -6.20
N VAL A 148 -7.83 7.98 -5.85
CA VAL A 148 -6.63 7.35 -5.34
C VAL A 148 -6.31 7.93 -3.98
N TYR A 149 -6.23 7.07 -2.97
CA TYR A 149 -5.99 7.45 -1.59
C TYR A 149 -4.54 7.21 -1.20
N ILE A 150 -4.01 8.15 -0.43
CA ILE A 150 -2.78 8.01 0.34
C ILE A 150 -3.11 8.13 1.82
N MET A 151 -2.20 7.67 2.67
CA MET A 151 -2.34 7.82 4.11
C MET A 151 -2.34 9.31 4.50
N GLY A 152 -3.33 9.74 5.27
CA GLY A 152 -3.38 11.08 5.81
C GLY A 152 -4.64 11.35 6.63
N LEU A 153 -4.80 12.60 7.07
CA LEU A 153 -6.00 13.03 7.78
C LEU A 153 -7.15 13.22 6.78
N THR A 154 -8.33 12.76 7.15
CA THR A 154 -9.54 12.97 6.36
C THR A 154 -9.95 14.44 6.43
N ASP A 155 -10.06 15.09 5.27
CA ASP A 155 -10.53 16.46 5.10
C ASP A 155 -12.05 16.55 4.82
N SER A 156 -12.70 15.40 4.60
CA SER A 156 -14.13 15.31 4.26
C SER A 156 -14.79 14.06 4.84
N GLU A 157 -16.09 14.18 5.08
CA GLU A 157 -16.96 13.09 5.55
C GLU A 157 -17.04 11.93 4.54
N GLU A 158 -16.95 12.22 3.23
CA GLU A 158 -16.94 11.19 2.17
C GLU A 158 -15.67 10.32 2.28
N ASN A 159 -14.49 10.94 2.37
CA ASN A 159 -13.22 10.23 2.53
C ASN A 159 -13.19 9.40 3.83
N LEU A 160 -13.77 9.93 4.91
CA LEU A 160 -13.91 9.20 6.18
C LEU A 160 -14.79 7.96 6.02
N GLN A 161 -15.94 8.08 5.35
CA GLN A 161 -16.85 6.95 5.13
C GLN A 161 -16.22 5.84 4.28
N VAL A 162 -15.42 6.20 3.26
CA VAL A 162 -14.67 5.22 2.48
C VAL A 162 -13.66 4.50 3.38
N ALA A 163 -12.83 5.23 4.12
CA ALA A 163 -11.86 4.62 5.03
C ALA A 163 -12.51 3.73 6.10
N MET A 164 -13.63 4.16 6.69
CA MET A 164 -14.37 3.35 7.67
C MET A 164 -14.90 2.04 7.07
N ARG A 165 -15.37 2.07 5.82
CA ARG A 165 -15.86 0.89 5.11
C ARG A 165 -14.74 -0.11 4.85
N GLU A 166 -13.62 0.35 4.32
CA GLU A 166 -12.48 -0.52 4.01
C GLU A 166 -11.84 -1.07 5.29
N ASN A 167 -11.75 -0.26 6.35
CA ASN A 167 -11.28 -0.69 7.66
C ASN A 167 -12.25 -1.66 8.35
N ALA A 168 -13.52 -1.75 7.95
CA ALA A 168 -14.48 -2.68 8.56
C ALA A 168 -14.10 -4.16 8.34
N SER A 169 -13.25 -4.46 7.35
CA SER A 169 -12.70 -5.81 7.15
C SER A 169 -11.89 -6.31 8.36
N VAL A 170 -11.33 -5.41 9.17
CA VAL A 170 -10.66 -5.75 10.44
C VAL A 170 -11.58 -6.51 11.39
N LEU A 171 -12.87 -6.19 11.41
CA LEU A 171 -13.85 -6.84 12.29
C LEU A 171 -14.11 -8.31 11.89
N LEU A 172 -13.68 -8.72 10.70
CA LEU A 172 -13.79 -10.10 10.22
C LEU A 172 -12.57 -10.94 10.62
N GLU A 173 -11.54 -10.34 11.22
CA GLU A 173 -10.33 -11.04 11.65
C GLU A 173 -10.58 -11.78 12.98
N GLY A 174 -10.16 -13.04 13.06
CA GLY A 174 -10.17 -13.77 14.33
C GLY A 174 -9.15 -13.18 15.28
N GLU A 175 -9.52 -12.98 16.55
CA GLU A 175 -8.64 -12.41 17.59
C GLU A 175 -8.06 -11.04 17.23
N TYR A 176 -8.85 -10.15 16.62
CA TYR A 176 -8.38 -8.82 16.20
C TYR A 176 -7.65 -8.05 17.33
N GLN A 177 -8.08 -8.16 18.59
CA GLN A 177 -7.39 -7.51 19.71
C GLN A 177 -5.91 -7.93 19.83
N ASN A 178 -5.61 -9.21 19.66
CA ASN A 178 -4.24 -9.75 19.74
C ASN A 178 -3.40 -9.44 18.49
N ASN A 179 -4.03 -9.32 17.32
CA ASN A 179 -3.32 -9.12 16.04
C ASN A 179 -2.81 -7.69 15.84
N TYR A 180 -3.28 -6.74 16.65
CA TYR A 180 -2.80 -5.36 16.68
C TYR A 180 -2.10 -5.00 18.00
N ASP A 181 -1.99 -5.94 18.95
CA ASP A 181 -1.29 -5.75 20.24
C ASP A 181 0.23 -5.50 20.08
N TRP A 182 0.82 -5.85 18.93
CA TRP A 182 2.23 -5.59 18.65
C TRP A 182 2.54 -4.10 18.41
N TYR A 183 1.52 -3.23 18.45
CA TYR A 183 1.67 -1.79 18.30
C TYR A 183 0.47 -1.04 18.89
N ASP A 184 0.66 -0.35 20.02
CA ASP A 184 -0.37 0.56 20.57
C ASP A 184 -0.45 1.84 19.71
N PRO A 185 -1.51 2.05 18.91
CA PRO A 185 -1.64 3.22 18.05
C PRO A 185 -1.86 4.53 18.83
N SER A 186 -2.12 4.45 20.14
CA SER A 186 -2.22 5.58 21.06
C SER A 186 -0.91 5.89 21.80
N SER A 187 0.12 5.06 21.62
CA SER A 187 1.45 5.32 22.18
C SER A 187 2.13 6.51 21.51
N THR A 188 3.04 7.15 22.24
CA THR A 188 3.77 8.33 21.75
C THR A 188 4.75 7.92 20.64
N GLU A 189 5.38 6.76 20.79
CA GLU A 189 6.29 6.15 19.83
C GLU A 189 5.57 5.82 18.53
N ALA A 190 4.32 5.35 18.61
CA ALA A 190 3.50 5.11 17.45
C ALA A 190 3.15 6.38 16.68
N TYR A 191 2.82 7.45 17.39
CA TYR A 191 2.54 8.74 16.78
C TYR A 191 3.78 9.34 16.12
N ILE A 192 4.94 9.23 16.77
CA ILE A 192 6.24 9.69 16.25
C ILE A 192 6.65 8.87 15.02
N PHE A 193 6.58 7.54 15.07
CA PHE A 193 6.89 6.68 13.93
C PHE A 193 5.94 6.96 12.76
N LEU A 194 4.63 7.05 13.03
CA LEU A 194 3.65 7.36 12.00
C LEU A 194 3.88 8.75 11.38
N SER A 195 4.22 9.74 12.20
CA SER A 195 4.50 11.10 11.75
C SER A 195 5.80 11.15 10.94
N ALA A 196 6.86 10.43 11.35
CA ALA A 196 8.10 10.30 10.59
C ALA A 196 7.88 9.54 9.27
N TYR A 197 7.09 8.46 9.30
CA TYR A 197 6.75 7.65 8.13
C TYR A 197 5.92 8.43 7.10
N GLN A 198 4.88 9.14 7.57
CA GLN A 198 4.13 10.08 6.75
C GLN A 198 5.07 11.11 6.12
N ASN A 199 6.09 11.60 6.83
CA ASN A 199 7.05 12.52 6.21
C ASN A 199 7.96 11.88 5.15
N LEU A 200 8.33 10.60 5.29
CA LEU A 200 9.31 9.95 4.42
C LEU A 200 8.74 9.48 3.06
N PHE A 201 7.50 8.99 3.04
CA PHE A 201 6.92 8.36 1.84
C PHE A 201 5.70 9.08 1.27
N LEU A 202 5.23 10.15 1.92
CA LEU A 202 4.07 10.89 1.43
C LEU A 202 4.31 11.47 0.05
N ASN A 203 5.45 12.11 -0.20
CA ASN A 203 5.74 12.74 -1.50
C ASN A 203 5.78 11.69 -2.63
N GLN A 204 6.38 10.53 -2.37
CA GLN A 204 6.46 9.39 -3.27
C GLN A 204 5.07 8.80 -3.52
N SER A 205 4.27 8.63 -2.46
CA SER A 205 2.89 8.14 -2.57
C SER A 205 2.01 9.12 -3.34
N VAL A 206 2.17 10.44 -3.14
CA VAL A 206 1.50 11.49 -3.93
C VAL A 206 1.92 11.41 -5.39
N ALA A 207 3.21 11.29 -5.69
CA ALA A 207 3.72 11.22 -7.06
C ALA A 207 3.17 10.00 -7.80
N LEU A 208 3.17 8.83 -7.16
CA LEU A 208 2.55 7.62 -7.69
C LEU A 208 1.04 7.79 -7.87
N ALA A 209 0.33 8.28 -6.86
CA ALA A 209 -1.12 8.45 -6.90
C ALA A 209 -1.53 9.36 -8.06
N ARG A 210 -0.80 10.46 -8.27
CA ARG A 210 -1.02 11.37 -9.40
C ARG A 210 -0.87 10.67 -10.75
N LYS A 211 0.22 9.91 -10.96
CA LYS A 211 0.43 9.17 -12.21
C LYS A 211 -0.70 8.17 -12.48
N VAL A 212 -1.16 7.46 -11.44
CA VAL A 212 -2.29 6.52 -11.55
C VAL A 212 -3.58 7.25 -11.92
N THR A 213 -3.91 8.32 -11.20
CA THR A 213 -5.10 9.14 -11.46
C THR A 213 -5.08 9.78 -12.86
N GLU A 214 -3.93 10.30 -13.31
CA GLU A 214 -3.75 10.91 -14.63
C GLU A 214 -3.91 9.88 -15.75
N THR A 215 -3.34 8.68 -15.61
CA THR A 215 -3.39 7.63 -16.64
C THR A 215 -4.78 6.99 -16.74
N LEU A 216 -5.48 6.78 -15.63
CA LEU A 216 -6.88 6.33 -15.66
C LEU A 216 -7.81 7.34 -16.34
N ASN A 217 -7.43 8.63 -16.35
CA ASN A 217 -8.16 9.70 -17.02
C ASN A 217 -7.76 9.87 -18.51
N GLY A 218 -6.53 9.52 -18.88
CA GLY A 218 -6.00 9.63 -20.25
C GLY A 218 -6.78 8.80 -21.29
N GLY A 219 -7.55 7.80 -20.85
CA GLY A 219 -8.48 7.04 -21.69
C GLY A 219 -9.96 7.40 -21.54
N LEU A 220 -10.32 8.43 -20.75
CA LEU A 220 -11.70 8.80 -20.38
C LEU A 220 -12.54 7.64 -19.79
N LEU A 221 -11.87 6.59 -19.31
CA LEU A 221 -12.53 5.40 -18.76
C LEU A 221 -13.38 5.73 -17.55
N PHE A 222 -12.85 6.53 -16.62
CA PHE A 222 -13.54 6.93 -15.40
C PHE A 222 -13.43 8.43 -15.22
N LYS A 223 -14.46 9.04 -14.63
CA LYS A 223 -14.35 10.43 -14.14
C LYS A 223 -13.21 10.52 -13.14
N ASN A 224 -12.32 11.48 -13.30
CA ASN A 224 -11.24 11.70 -12.34
C ASN A 224 -11.78 12.45 -11.11
N ARG A 225 -11.64 11.87 -9.92
CA ARG A 225 -12.00 12.51 -8.64
C ARG A 225 -10.78 12.92 -7.79
N GLY A 226 -9.58 12.68 -8.30
CA GLY A 226 -8.32 13.17 -7.75
C GLY A 226 -7.69 12.25 -6.70
N VAL A 227 -6.56 12.73 -6.18
CA VAL A 227 -5.87 12.13 -5.05
C VAL A 227 -6.52 12.62 -3.75
N LYS A 228 -6.73 11.70 -2.79
CA LYS A 228 -7.40 11.94 -1.51
C LYS A 228 -6.54 11.44 -0.35
N GLN A 229 -6.80 11.95 0.85
CA GLN A 229 -6.16 11.48 2.07
C GLN A 229 -7.20 10.90 3.03
N ALA A 230 -6.92 9.72 3.59
CA ALA A 230 -7.70 9.16 4.67
C ALA A 230 -6.91 8.13 5.49
N GLY A 231 -7.43 7.82 6.69
CA GLY A 231 -6.82 6.91 7.65
C GLY A 231 -7.10 5.43 7.37
N PHE A 232 -6.64 4.91 6.22
CA PHE A 232 -6.75 3.48 5.91
C PHE A 232 -5.73 2.66 6.71
N VAL A 233 -6.19 1.63 7.42
CA VAL A 233 -5.33 0.76 8.24
C VAL A 233 -4.28 0.06 7.38
N ILE A 234 -4.65 -0.37 6.17
CA ILE A 234 -3.74 -1.03 5.21
C ILE A 234 -2.57 -0.11 4.78
N LEU A 235 -2.78 1.22 4.73
CA LEU A 235 -1.74 2.19 4.35
C LEU A 235 -0.94 2.71 5.55
N LYS A 236 -1.54 2.70 6.75
CA LYS A 236 -0.94 3.24 7.98
C LYS A 236 0.38 2.55 8.36
N TYR A 237 0.50 1.27 8.04
CA TYR A 237 1.60 0.41 8.50
C TYR A 237 2.46 -0.17 7.37
N ALA A 238 2.18 0.21 6.12
CA ALA A 238 3.14 -0.02 5.03
C ALA A 238 4.46 0.65 5.40
N THR A 239 5.60 0.10 4.98
CA THR A 239 6.93 0.71 5.21
C THR A 239 7.60 1.21 3.91
N MET A 240 6.79 1.53 2.89
CA MET A 240 7.16 1.94 1.54
C MET A 240 6.07 2.83 0.91
N PRO A 241 6.33 3.58 -0.17
CA PRO A 241 5.29 4.32 -0.89
C PRO A 241 4.05 3.45 -1.16
N SER A 242 2.89 3.94 -0.75
CA SER A 242 1.67 3.13 -0.68
C SER A 242 0.45 3.92 -1.12
N ILE A 243 -0.37 3.32 -1.99
CA ILE A 243 -1.65 3.89 -2.42
C ILE A 243 -2.78 2.86 -2.33
N LEU A 244 -4.00 3.35 -2.19
CA LEU A 244 -5.23 2.59 -2.41
C LEU A 244 -5.98 3.20 -3.60
N VAL A 245 -6.29 2.39 -4.60
CA VAL A 245 -6.96 2.82 -5.83
C VAL A 245 -8.40 2.35 -5.80
N GLU A 246 -9.32 3.31 -5.71
CA GLU A 246 -10.74 3.09 -5.96
C GLU A 246 -11.00 3.25 -7.46
N ILE A 247 -11.15 2.14 -8.19
CA ILE A 247 -11.21 2.17 -9.66
C ILE A 247 -12.46 2.91 -10.17
N GLY A 248 -13.58 2.72 -9.48
CA GLY A 248 -14.90 3.18 -9.91
C GLY A 248 -15.95 2.87 -8.84
N TYR A 249 -17.21 3.27 -9.08
CA TYR A 249 -18.30 3.00 -8.13
C TYR A 249 -19.16 1.81 -8.57
N ILE A 250 -19.22 0.74 -7.77
CA ILE A 250 -20.05 -0.43 -8.11
C ILE A 250 -21.54 -0.09 -8.17
N THR A 251 -21.98 0.93 -7.43
CA THR A 251 -23.38 1.39 -7.41
C THR A 251 -23.77 2.10 -8.71
N ASN A 252 -22.80 2.72 -9.40
CA ASN A 252 -22.99 3.36 -10.68
C ASN A 252 -23.00 2.36 -11.83
N SER A 253 -24.02 2.42 -12.69
CA SER A 253 -24.14 1.46 -13.79
C SER A 253 -23.03 1.56 -14.83
N LYS A 254 -22.59 2.77 -15.17
CA LYS A 254 -21.57 3.00 -16.21
C LYS A 254 -20.19 2.54 -15.74
N ASP A 255 -19.85 2.80 -14.48
CA ASP A 255 -18.58 2.31 -13.92
C ASP A 255 -18.60 0.80 -13.77
N ARG A 256 -19.69 0.25 -13.22
CA ARG A 256 -19.85 -1.20 -13.05
C ARG A 256 -19.72 -1.95 -14.38
N GLU A 257 -20.34 -1.46 -15.45
CA GLU A 257 -20.25 -2.06 -16.79
C GLU A 257 -18.79 -2.18 -17.29
N LYS A 258 -17.97 -1.16 -17.06
CA LYS A 258 -16.54 -1.18 -17.38
C LYS A 258 -15.78 -2.15 -16.48
N MET A 259 -16.05 -2.11 -15.17
CA MET A 259 -15.34 -2.93 -14.20
C MET A 259 -15.61 -4.43 -14.33
N VAL A 260 -16.76 -4.84 -14.88
CA VAL A 260 -17.07 -6.26 -15.13
C VAL A 260 -16.67 -6.75 -16.52
N SER A 261 -16.46 -5.86 -17.49
CA SER A 261 -16.09 -6.23 -18.85
C SER A 261 -14.64 -6.72 -18.91
N PRO A 262 -14.36 -7.93 -19.45
CA PRO A 262 -12.99 -8.43 -19.58
C PRO A 262 -12.09 -7.52 -20.41
N GLU A 263 -12.61 -6.95 -21.49
CA GLU A 263 -11.88 -6.01 -22.36
C GLU A 263 -11.51 -4.74 -21.59
N LYS A 264 -12.46 -4.16 -20.86
CA LYS A 264 -12.21 -2.95 -20.07
C LYS A 264 -11.31 -3.21 -18.87
N GLN A 265 -11.36 -4.41 -18.27
CA GLN A 265 -10.39 -4.81 -17.24
C GLN A 265 -8.96 -4.90 -17.79
N GLU A 266 -8.76 -5.32 -19.05
CA GLU A 266 -7.45 -5.26 -19.70
C GLU A 266 -6.97 -3.82 -19.90
N GLU A 267 -7.87 -2.90 -20.27
CA GLU A 267 -7.56 -1.47 -20.42
C GLU A 267 -7.22 -0.82 -19.06
N ILE A 268 -7.99 -1.12 -18.01
CA ILE A 268 -7.73 -0.66 -16.64
C ILE A 268 -6.35 -1.14 -16.18
N ALA A 269 -6.08 -2.43 -16.35
CA ALA A 269 -4.81 -3.02 -15.94
C ALA A 269 -3.64 -2.45 -16.75
N GLU A 270 -3.83 -2.15 -18.04
CA GLU A 270 -2.84 -1.49 -18.90
C GLU A 270 -2.49 -0.10 -18.37
N ASN A 271 -3.50 0.70 -18.06
CA ASN A 271 -3.32 2.07 -17.57
C ASN A 271 -2.62 2.09 -16.20
N ILE A 272 -3.05 1.26 -15.25
CA ILE A 272 -2.40 1.17 -13.94
C ILE A 272 -0.95 0.67 -14.08
N SER A 273 -0.70 -0.34 -14.92
CA SER A 273 0.65 -0.85 -15.16
C SER A 273 1.57 0.23 -15.76
N ASN A 274 1.07 1.01 -16.73
CA ASN A 274 1.83 2.10 -17.33
C ASN A 274 2.15 3.20 -16.32
N ALA A 275 1.18 3.59 -15.48
CA ALA A 275 1.39 4.57 -14.43
C ALA A 275 2.46 4.13 -13.41
N ILE A 276 2.42 2.87 -12.98
CA ILE A 276 3.41 2.29 -12.07
C ILE A 276 4.80 2.28 -12.71
N LEU A 277 4.91 1.84 -13.97
CA LEU A 277 6.19 1.79 -14.68
C LEU A 277 6.76 3.18 -14.93
N ASP A 278 5.92 4.15 -15.27
CA ASP A 278 6.30 5.56 -15.44
C ASP A 278 6.79 6.15 -14.10
N TYR A 279 6.10 5.86 -13.00
CA TYR A 279 6.53 6.24 -11.65
C TYR A 279 7.94 5.72 -11.34
N ILE A 280 8.16 4.41 -11.52
CA ILE A 280 9.46 3.77 -11.26
C ILE A 280 10.55 4.42 -12.13
N SER A 281 10.28 4.64 -13.42
CA SER A 281 11.27 5.21 -14.34
C SER A 281 11.66 6.66 -14.04
N THR A 282 10.79 7.42 -13.37
CA THR A 282 10.99 8.85 -13.08
C THR A 282 11.47 9.13 -11.65
N THR A 283 11.45 8.12 -10.77
CA THR A 283 11.80 8.26 -9.36
C THR A 283 13.06 7.47 -8.98
N ASP A 284 13.43 6.45 -9.76
CA ASP A 284 14.57 5.55 -9.49
C ASP A 284 15.72 5.64 -10.53
N LEU A 285 15.84 6.76 -11.27
CA LEU A 285 16.95 7.04 -12.20
C LEU A 285 17.44 8.49 -12.09
#